data_AF-C5KX94-F1
#
_entry.id   AF-C5KX94-F1
#
_cell.length_a   1.000
_cell.length_b   1.000
_cell.length_c   1.000
_cell.angle_alpha   90.00
_cell.angle_beta   90.00
_cell.angle_gamma   90.00
#
_symmetry.space_group_name_H-M   'P 1'
#
loop_
_entity.id
_entity.type
_entity.pdbx_description
1 polymer ?
#
loop_
_entity_poly.entity_id
_entity_poly.type
_entity_poly.pdbx_seq_one_letter_code
_entity_poly.pdbx_strand_id
1 'polypeptide(L)' 'MTSYWVASMLMRCFIKLGPPGTIIADNARNLSGPEVRKTLQDFGVTLMRSSEYYPK' A
#
# COMPACT_ATOMS: atom_id res chain seq x y z
N MET A 1 -2.51 10.88 -8.60
CA MET A 1 -1.55 10.84 -7.47
C MET A 1 -0.44 9.87 -7.84
N THR A 2 0.85 10.23 -7.76
CA THR A 2 1.95 9.35 -8.18
C THR A 2 2.30 8.34 -7.09
N SER A 3 2.78 7.14 -7.47
CA SER A 3 3.08 6.03 -6.56
C SER A 3 4.07 6.38 -5.45
N TYR A 4 5.00 7.32 -5.72
CA TYR A 4 5.96 7.83 -4.74
C TYR A 4 5.29 8.45 -3.49
N TRP A 5 4.23 9.24 -3.66
CA TRP A 5 3.51 9.84 -2.53
C TRP A 5 2.87 8.80 -1.63
N VAL A 6 2.31 7.75 -2.23
CA VAL A 6 1.69 6.63 -1.51
C VAL A 6 2.74 5.88 -0.68
N ALA A 7 3.88 5.56 -1.29
CA ALA A 7 4.99 4.91 -0.58
C ALA A 7 5.49 5.76 0.61
N SER A 8 5.68 7.06 0.41
CA SER A 8 6.09 7.99 1.48
C SER A 8 5.05 8.11 2.60
N MET A 9 3.76 8.07 2.27
CA MET A 9 2.70 8.06 3.28
C MET A 9 2.71 6.75 4.08
N LEU A 10 2.77 5.59 3.41
CA LEU A 10 2.80 4.27 4.05
C LEU A 10 3.99 4.14 5.00
N MET A 11 5.19 4.53 4.55
CA MET A 11 6.39 4.50 5.38
C MET A 11 6.22 5.31 6.68
N ARG A 12 5.63 6.51 6.58
CA ARG A 12 5.34 7.36 7.76
C ARG A 12 4.32 6.72 8.70
N CYS A 13 3.27 6.10 8.15
CA CYS A 13 2.28 5.36 8.93
C CYS A 13 2.92 4.17 9.66
N PHE A 14 3.74 3.37 8.97
CA PHE A 14 4.37 2.17 9.54
C PHE A 14 5.37 2.53 10.64
N ILE A 15 6.17 3.58 10.46
CA ILE A 15 7.10 4.05 11.51
C ILE A 15 6.34 4.50 12.76
N LYS A 16 5.21 5.18 12.58
CA LYS A 16 4.46 5.77 13.70
C LYS A 16 3.58 4.75 14.43
N LEU A 17 2.96 3.83 13.71
CA LEU A 17 1.91 2.95 14.23
C LEU A 17 2.33 1.48 14.28
N GLY A 18 3.47 1.14 13.67
CA GLY A 18 3.85 -0.23 13.35
C GLY A 18 3.28 -0.67 11.99
N PRO A 19 3.98 -1.57 11.26
CA PRO A 19 3.46 -2.12 10.02
C PRO A 19 2.33 -3.14 10.31
N PRO A 20 1.20 -3.06 9.59
CA PRO A 20 0.18 -4.10 9.66
C PRO A 20 0.64 -5.37 8.94
N GLY A 21 0.08 -6.53 9.26
CA GLY A 21 0.34 -7.75 8.48
C GLY A 21 -0.24 -7.67 7.06
N THR A 22 -1.36 -6.97 6.88
CA THR A 22 -2.06 -6.89 5.60
C THR A 22 -2.77 -5.55 5.41
N ILE A 23 -2.69 -5.01 4.19
CA ILE A 23 -3.46 -3.87 3.69
C ILE A 23 -4.45 -4.40 2.66
N ILE A 24 -5.72 -4.03 2.81
CA ILE A 24 -6.76 -4.29 1.82
C ILE A 24 -7.07 -2.97 1.13
N ALA A 25 -6.99 -2.95 -0.20
CA ALA A 25 -7.23 -1.75 -0.99
C ALA A 25 -7.86 -2.08 -2.34
N ASP A 26 -8.39 -1.04 -2.99
CA ASP A 26 -8.93 -1.15 -4.34
C ASP A 26 -7.86 -1.47 -5.39
N ASN A 27 -8.28 -1.55 -6.65
CA ASN A 27 -7.40 -1.81 -7.79
C ASN A 27 -6.73 -0.54 -8.34
N ALA A 28 -6.55 0.51 -7.54
CA ALA A 28 -5.92 1.74 -8.01
C ALA A 28 -4.47 1.51 -8.47
N ARG A 29 -4.12 2.15 -9.60
CA ARG A 29 -2.82 1.98 -10.28
C ARG A 29 -1.62 2.48 -9.45
N ASN A 30 -1.82 3.50 -8.62
CA ASN A 30 -0.80 4.09 -7.76
C ASN A 30 -0.32 3.13 -6.64
N LEU A 31 -1.10 2.09 -6.33
CA LEU A 31 -0.70 1.03 -5.40
C LEU A 31 0.17 -0.06 -6.04
N SER A 32 0.23 -0.10 -7.38
CA SER A 32 1.00 -1.10 -8.14
C SER A 32 2.41 -0.63 -8.50
N GLY A 33 2.78 0.60 -8.11
CA GLY A 33 4.08 1.18 -8.40
C GLY A 33 5.25 0.47 -7.70
N PRO A 34 6.47 0.55 -8.28
CA PRO A 34 7.65 -0.12 -7.73
C PRO A 34 8.00 0.38 -6.32
N GLU A 35 7.79 1.66 -6.02
CA GLU A 35 8.10 2.25 -4.71
C GLU A 35 7.18 1.70 -3.62
N VAL A 36 5.89 1.54 -3.93
CA VAL A 36 4.90 0.97 -3.00
C VAL A 36 5.24 -0.50 -2.76
N ARG A 37 5.53 -1.26 -3.81
CA ARG A 37 5.92 -2.67 -3.70
C ARG A 37 7.16 -2.86 -2.82
N LYS A 38 8.19 -2.04 -3.03
CA LYS A 38 9.41 -2.06 -2.22
C LYS A 38 9.09 -1.76 -0.76
N THR A 39 8.32 -0.70 -0.49
CA THR A 39 7.95 -0.31 0.88
C THR A 39 7.18 -1.41 1.60
N LEU A 40 6.25 -2.09 0.91
CA LEU A 40 5.52 -3.22 1.48
C LEU A 40 6.44 -4.39 1.81
N GLN A 41 7.39 -4.71 0.93
CA GLN A 41 8.38 -5.77 1.15
C GLN A 41 9.32 -5.46 2.32
N ASP A 42 9.86 -4.25 2.38
CA ASP A 42 10.79 -3.82 3.43
C ASP A 42 10.17 -3.91 4.83
N PHE A 43 8.84 -3.72 4.94
CA PHE A 43 8.10 -3.78 6.20
C PHE A 43 7.31 -5.08 6.41
N GLY A 44 7.44 -6.07 5.51
CA GLY A 44 6.75 -7.36 5.63
C GLY A 44 5.22 -7.29 5.53
N VAL A 45 4.69 -6.32 4.79
CA VAL A 45 3.24 -6.07 4.65
C VAL A 45 2.69 -6.72 3.38
N THR A 46 1.59 -7.45 3.50
CA THR A 46 0.87 -8.01 2.34
C THR A 46 -0.15 -7.02 1.79
N LEU A 47 -0.22 -6.85 0.47
CA LEU A 47 -1.29 -6.07 -0.18
C LEU A 47 -2.33 -7.00 -0.81
N MET A 48 -3.55 -6.97 -0.30
CA MET A 48 -4.71 -7.64 -0.86
C MET A 48 -5.56 -6.65 -1.66
N ARG A 49 -5.99 -7.06 -2.85
CA ARG A 49 -6.87 -6.27 -3.70
C ARG A 49 -8.32 -6.66 -3.46
N SER A 50 -9.19 -5.66 -3.32
CA SER A 50 -10.64 -5.87 -3.30
C SER A 50 -11.18 -6.20 -4.71
N SER A 51 -12.44 -6.61 -4.76
CA SER A 51 -13.13 -6.89 -6.01
C SER A 51 -13.15 -5.67 -6.93
N GLU A 52 -12.91 -5.89 -8.23
CA GLU A 52 -12.97 -4.83 -9.23
C GLU A 52 -14.37 -4.21 -9.33
N TYR A 53 -14.42 -2.89 -9.51
CA TYR A 53 -15.66 -2.10 -9.69
C TYR A 53 -16.70 -2.24 -8.57
N TYR A 54 -16.28 -2.68 -7.37
CA TYR A 54 -17.13 -2.77 -6.19
C TYR A 54 -16.58 -1.87 -5.06
N PRO A 55 -17.04 -0.61 -4.96
CA PRO A 55 -16.49 0.37 -4.03
C PRO A 55 -17.05 0.30 -2.60
N LYS A 56 -18.00 -0.61 -2.34
CA LYS A 56 -18.58 -0.85 -1.01
C LYS A 56 -17.67 -1.75 -0.19
#